data_AF-A0A2J8B8G5-F1
#
_entry.id   AF-A0A2J8B8G5-F1
#
_cell.length_a   1.000
_cell.length_b   1.000
_cell.length_c   1.000
_cell.angle_alpha   90.00
_cell.angle_beta   90.00
_cell.angle_gamma   90.00
#
_symmetry.space_group_name_H-M   'P 1'
#
loop_
_entity.id
_entity.type
_entity.pdbx_description
1 polymer ?
#
loop_
_entity_poly.entity_id
_entity_poly.type
_entity_poly.pdbx_seq_one_letter_code
_entity_poly.pdbx_strand_id
1 'polypeptide(L)'
;MPTLTQLESLFNKKIRPSLQSHGGNVEIISYENNHLHIRLTGQCSGCPSALITTEELITQTVQEHFPEIKRVQLAFGVSASLIETAKQMLQKSKGAKHS
;
A
#
# COMPACT_ATOMS: atom_id res chain seq x y z
N MET A 1 -12.89 16.89 1.00
CA MET A 1 -11.62 16.31 1.45
C MET A 1 -11.87 15.66 2.79
N PRO A 2 -11.88 14.31 2.87
CA PRO A 2 -12.15 13.61 4.11
C PRO A 2 -11.03 13.89 5.11
N THR A 3 -11.39 14.02 6.38
CA THR A 3 -10.39 14.11 7.45
C THR A 3 -9.79 12.74 7.72
N LEU A 4 -8.57 12.71 8.26
CA LEU A 4 -7.93 11.47 8.72
C LEU A 4 -8.85 10.69 9.68
N THR A 5 -9.54 11.39 10.58
CA THR A 5 -10.50 10.79 11.51
C THR A 5 -11.66 10.08 10.80
N GLN A 6 -12.18 10.65 9.71
CA GLN A 6 -13.25 10.00 8.92
C GLN A 6 -12.76 8.72 8.25
N LEU A 7 -11.55 8.76 7.70
CA LEU A 7 -10.91 7.57 7.10
C LEU A 7 -10.64 6.50 8.16
N GLU A 8 -10.08 6.88 9.31
CA GLU A 8 -9.85 5.95 10.42
C GLU A 8 -11.13 5.29 10.92
N SER A 9 -12.23 6.05 11.01
CA SER A 9 -13.53 5.49 11.41
C SER A 9 -14.06 4.46 10.40
N LEU A 10 -13.92 4.73 9.10
CA LEU A 10 -14.28 3.77 8.05
C LEU A 10 -13.43 2.51 8.14
N PHE A 11 -12.11 2.67 8.27
CA PHE A 11 -11.17 1.56 8.36
C PHE A 11 -11.44 0.70 9.60
N ASN A 12 -11.70 1.31 10.75
CA ASN A 12 -12.06 0.61 11.98
C ASN A 12 -13.34 -0.24 11.86
N LYS A 13 -14.35 0.28 11.13
CA LYS A 13 -15.67 -0.37 11.05
C LYS A 13 -15.78 -1.41 9.95
N LYS A 14 -15.07 -1.22 8.82
CA LYS A 14 -15.23 -2.04 7.61
C LYS A 14 -14.00 -2.87 7.25
N ILE A 15 -12.80 -2.27 7.35
CA ILE A 15 -11.58 -2.88 6.82
C ILE A 15 -10.86 -3.72 7.89
N ARG A 16 -10.59 -3.14 9.07
CA ARG A 16 -9.83 -3.80 10.15
C ARG A 16 -10.47 -5.10 10.64
N PRO A 17 -11.79 -5.23 10.83
CA PRO A 17 -12.39 -6.49 11.28
C PRO A 17 -12.14 -7.62 10.27
N SER A 18 -12.27 -7.34 8.97
CA SER A 18 -12.01 -8.31 7.91
C SER A 18 -10.54 -8.72 7.88
N LEU A 19 -9.62 -7.76 7.97
CA LEU A 19 -8.18 -8.06 7.99
C LEU A 19 -7.74 -8.81 9.25
N GLN A 20 -8.31 -8.48 10.41
CA GLN A 20 -8.01 -9.14 11.68
C GLN A 20 -8.41 -10.62 11.67
N SER A 21 -9.51 -10.98 11.00
CA SER A 21 -9.88 -12.38 10.78
C SER A 21 -8.83 -13.16 9.98
N HIS A 22 -8.03 -12.47 9.15
CA HIS A 22 -6.92 -13.05 8.40
C HIS A 22 -5.54 -12.86 9.08
N GLY A 23 -5.51 -12.42 10.35
CA GLY A 23 -4.26 -12.18 11.08
C GLY A 23 -3.44 -11.01 10.54
N GLY A 24 -4.11 -10.08 9.83
CA GLY A 24 -3.54 -8.85 9.30
C GLY A 24 -4.13 -7.60 9.95
N ASN A 25 -3.56 -6.45 9.63
CA ASN A 25 -4.09 -5.14 9.99
C ASN A 25 -3.66 -4.10 8.95
N VAL A 26 -4.16 -2.87 9.07
CA VAL A 26 -3.88 -1.77 8.17
C VAL A 26 -3.72 -0.45 8.92
N GLU A 27 -2.72 0.32 8.51
CA GLU A 27 -2.45 1.68 8.96
C GLU A 27 -2.55 2.66 7.79
N ILE A 28 -3.10 3.84 8.06
CA ILE A 28 -3.08 4.96 7.11
C ILE A 28 -1.78 5.72 7.33
N ILE A 29 -1.00 5.92 6.26
CA ILE A 29 0.30 6.59 6.29
C ILE A 29 0.18 8.06 5.91
N SER A 30 -0.44 8.33 4.76
CA SER A 30 -0.69 9.69 4.28
C SER A 30 -1.90 9.74 3.35
N TYR A 31 -2.45 10.93 3.17
CA TYR A 31 -3.47 11.21 2.16
C TYR A 31 -3.12 12.52 1.47
N GLU A 32 -2.76 12.43 0.20
CA GLU A 32 -2.24 13.56 -0.59
C GLU A 32 -2.66 13.40 -2.06
N ASN A 33 -2.96 14.50 -2.75
CA ASN A 33 -3.36 14.48 -4.16
C ASN A 33 -4.52 13.51 -4.49
N ASN A 34 -5.46 13.34 -3.56
CA ASN A 34 -6.56 12.37 -3.66
C ASN A 34 -6.11 10.89 -3.66
N HIS A 35 -4.88 10.62 -3.27
CA HIS A 35 -4.30 9.28 -3.16
C HIS A 35 -4.10 8.96 -1.68
N LEU A 36 -4.65 7.82 -1.26
CA LEU A 36 -4.52 7.33 0.11
C LEU A 36 -3.40 6.31 0.18
N HIS A 37 -2.38 6.58 0.97
CA HIS A 37 -1.29 5.66 1.24
C HIS A 37 -1.57 4.86 2.51
N ILE A 38 -1.58 3.54 2.39
CA ILE A 38 -1.81 2.63 3.51
C ILE A 38 -0.69 1.61 3.63
N ARG A 39 -0.46 1.11 4.83
CA ARG A 39 0.48 0.01 5.08
C ARG A 39 -0.28 -1.16 5.68
N LEU A 40 -0.22 -2.30 5.01
CA LEU A 40 -0.69 -3.56 5.58
C LEU A 40 0.36 -4.12 6.54
N THR A 41 -0.11 -4.60 7.68
CA THR A 41 0.71 -5.23 8.73
C THR A 41 0.19 -6.63 9.04
N GLY A 42 1.01 -7.48 9.68
CA GLY A 42 0.66 -8.86 10.00
C GLY A 42 0.84 -9.84 8.85
N GLN A 43 0.15 -10.98 8.89
CA GLN A 43 0.31 -12.08 7.92
C GLN A 43 -0.09 -11.67 6.48
N CYS A 44 -0.95 -10.66 6.32
CA CYS A 44 -1.33 -10.14 5.00
C CYS A 44 -0.20 -9.43 4.26
N SER A 45 0.91 -9.06 4.92
CA SER A 45 2.07 -8.43 4.28
C SER A 45 2.94 -9.40 3.46
N GLY A 46 2.76 -10.72 3.64
CA GLY A 46 3.64 -11.73 3.06
C GLY A 46 3.14 -12.42 1.78
N CYS A 47 1.88 -12.19 1.37
CA CYS A 47 1.29 -12.91 0.23
C CYS A 47 1.07 -11.96 -0.98
N PRO A 48 1.96 -11.95 -1.99
CA PRO A 48 1.91 -11.01 -3.11
C PRO A 48 0.61 -11.09 -3.93
N SER A 49 -0.04 -12.25 -4.00
CA SER A 49 -1.31 -12.42 -4.71
C SER A 49 -2.50 -11.83 -3.95
N ALA A 50 -2.51 -11.90 -2.62
CA ALA A 50 -3.58 -11.34 -1.79
C ALA A 50 -3.52 -9.81 -1.70
N LEU A 51 -2.34 -9.22 -1.91
CA LEU A 51 -2.11 -7.78 -1.78
C LEU A 51 -2.88 -6.97 -2.83
N ILE A 52 -2.85 -7.40 -4.10
CA ILE A 52 -3.54 -6.69 -5.19
C ILE A 52 -5.04 -6.71 -4.97
N THR A 53 -5.62 -7.89 -4.71
CA THR A 53 -7.06 -8.04 -4.46
C THR A 53 -7.50 -7.23 -3.24
N THR A 54 -6.67 -7.18 -2.19
CA THR A 54 -6.96 -6.39 -0.98
C THR A 54 -6.90 -4.89 -1.25
N GLU A 55 -5.92 -4.42 -2.03
CA GLU A 55 -5.83 -3.01 -2.44
C GLU A 55 -7.05 -2.57 -3.25
N GLU A 56 -7.48 -3.39 -4.21
CA GLU A 56 -8.68 -3.12 -5.02
C GLU A 56 -9.94 -3.09 -4.17
N LEU A 57 -10.13 -4.07 -3.28
CA LEU A 57 -11.26 -4.12 -2.37
C LEU A 57 -11.33 -2.86 -1.48
N ILE A 58 -10.20 -2.47 -0.87
CA ILE A 58 -10.12 -1.28 -0.03
C ILE A 58 -10.39 -0.02 -0.87
N THR A 59 -9.84 0.06 -2.09
CA THR A 59 -10.08 1.19 -2.99
C THR A 59 -11.57 1.36 -3.28
N GLN A 60 -12.26 0.27 -3.64
CA GLN A 60 -13.70 0.30 -3.90
C GLN A 60 -14.48 0.74 -2.67
N THR A 61 -14.26 0.12 -1.50
CA THR A 61 -14.96 0.47 -0.26
C THR A 61 -14.75 1.92 0.15
N VAL A 62 -13.52 2.44 -0.02
CA VAL A 62 -13.18 3.83 0.28
C VAL A 62 -13.86 4.77 -0.71
N GLN A 63 -13.89 4.44 -2.00
CA GLN A 63 -14.54 5.24 -3.04
C GLN A 63 -16.06 5.32 -2.89
N GLU A 64 -16.70 4.24 -2.43
CA GLU A 64 -18.14 4.23 -2.13
C GLU A 64 -18.52 5.26 -1.04
N HIS A 65 -17.62 5.51 -0.08
CA HIS A 65 -17.86 6.45 1.02
C HIS A 65 -17.26 7.84 0.73
N PHE A 66 -16.16 7.88 -0.02
CA PHE A 66 -15.37 9.07 -0.31
C PHE A 66 -15.01 9.09 -1.80
N PRO A 67 -15.94 9.52 -2.68
CA PRO A 67 -15.74 9.50 -4.13
C PRO A 67 -14.61 10.41 -4.62
N GLU A 68 -14.15 11.33 -3.77
CA GLU A 68 -12.97 12.16 -4.03
C GLU A 68 -11.63 11.43 -3.93
N ILE A 69 -11.59 10.22 -3.34
CA ILE A 69 -10.37 9.40 -3.29
C ILE A 69 -10.23 8.66 -4.61
N LYS A 70 -9.19 9.00 -5.37
CA LYS A 70 -8.96 8.41 -6.70
C LYS A 70 -8.35 7.03 -6.63
N ARG A 71 -7.48 6.77 -5.64
CA ARG A 71 -6.78 5.51 -5.52
C ARG A 71 -6.27 5.28 -4.10
N VAL A 72 -6.21 4.02 -3.69
CA VAL A 72 -5.48 3.58 -2.49
C VAL A 72 -4.23 2.86 -2.96
N GLN A 73 -3.07 3.19 -2.38
CA GLN A 73 -1.79 2.58 -2.72
C GLN A 73 -1.14 1.98 -1.46
N LEU A 74 -0.65 0.76 -1.60
CA LEU A 74 0.14 0.10 -0.58
C LEU A 74 1.54 0.70 -0.50
N ALA A 75 1.87 1.27 0.65
CA ALA A 75 3.21 1.68 1.00
C ALA A 75 4.06 0.44 1.31
N PHE A 76 4.56 -0.23 0.27
CA PHE A 76 5.56 -1.27 0.41
C PHE A 76 6.90 -0.64 0.80
N GLY A 77 7.32 -0.88 2.03
CA GLY A 77 8.69 -0.58 2.45
C GLY A 77 9.64 -1.57 1.81
N VAL A 78 10.09 -1.31 0.57
CA VAL A 78 11.32 -1.95 0.09
C VAL A 78 12.45 -1.31 0.91
N SER A 79 13.20 -2.12 1.65
CA SER A 79 14.30 -1.59 2.46
C SER A 79 15.25 -0.80 1.55
N ALA A 80 15.73 0.34 2.02
CA ALA A 80 16.66 1.18 1.25
C ALA A 80 17.87 0.36 0.76
N SER A 81 18.27 -0.66 1.52
CA SER A 81 19.31 -1.63 1.16
C SER A 81 18.97 -2.48 -0.07
N LEU A 82 17.71 -2.91 -0.26
CA LEU A 82 17.29 -3.62 -1.48
C LEU A 82 17.30 -2.69 -2.70
N ILE A 83 16.86 -1.44 -2.53
CA ILE A 83 16.87 -0.44 -3.60
C ILE A 83 18.32 -0.13 -4.01
N GLU A 84 19.24 0.01 -3.05
CA GLU A 84 20.67 0.20 -3.31
C GLU A 84 21.26 -1.00 -4.06
N THR A 85 20.93 -2.21 -3.61
CA THR A 85 21.40 -3.45 -4.27
C THR A 85 20.90 -3.55 -5.72
N ALA A 86 19.62 -3.22 -5.97
CA ALA A 86 19.06 -3.20 -7.31
C ALA A 86 19.73 -2.14 -8.20
N LYS A 87 20.03 -0.94 -7.66
CA LYS A 87 20.76 0.12 -8.37
C LYS A 87 22.17 -0.35 -8.75
N GLN A 88 22.88 -1.03 -7.87
CA GLN A 88 24.22 -1.56 -8.17
C GLN A 88 24.19 -2.61 -9.30
N MET A 89 23.20 -3.49 -9.31
CA MET A 89 23.03 -4.49 -10.38
C MET A 89 22.73 -3.83 -11.74
N LEU A 90 21.90 -2.79 -11.77
CA LEU A 90 21.60 -2.03 -13.00
C LEU A 90 22.79 -1.19 -13.50
N GLN A 91 23.68 -0.74 -12.60
CA GLN A 91 24.90 -0.03 -12.99
C GLN A 91 25.98 -0.97 -13.54
N LYS A 92 26.06 -2.20 -13.06
CA LYS A 92 27.08 -3.19 -13.49
C LYS A 92 26.86 -3.70 -14.92
N SER A 93 25.64 -3.63 -15.47
CA SER A 93 25.35 -4.03 -16.86
C SER A 93 25.67 -2.96 -17.90
N LYS A 94 25.95 -1.70 -17.50
CA LYS A 94 26.39 -0.62 -18.42
C LYS A 94 27.90 -0.64 -18.74
N GLY A 95 28.63 -1.68 -18.34
CA GLY A 95 30.07 -1.82 -18.58
C GLY A 95 30.49 -2.70 -19.76
N ALA A 96 29.55 -3.32 -20.50
CA ALA A 96 29.87 -4.21 -21.62
C ALA A 96 29.42 -3.62 -22.96
N LYS A 97 30.04 -2.52 -23.39
CA LYS A 97 30.14 -2.15 -24.82
C LYS A 97 31.24 -1.10 -25.04
N HIS A 98 32.25 -1.55 -25.78
CA HIS A 98 33.25 -0.80 -26.56
C HIS A 98 34.47 -0.21 -25.83
N SER A 99 35.58 -0.95 -25.84
CA SER A 99 36.78 -0.66 -26.65
C SER A 99 37.73 -1.86 -26.61
#